data_AF-A0A9D4T1U1-F1
#
_entry.id   AF-A0A9D4T1U1-F1
#
_cell.length_a   1.000
_cell.length_b   1.000
_cell.length_c   1.000
_cell.angle_alpha   90.00
_cell.angle_beta   90.00
_cell.angle_gamma   90.00
#
_symmetry.space_group_name_H-M   'P 1'
#
loop_
_entity.id
_entity.type
_entity.pdbx_description
1 polymer ?
#
loop_
_entity_poly.entity_id
_entity_poly.type
_entity_poly.pdbx_seq_one_letter_code
_entity_poly.pdbx_strand_id
1 'polypeptide(L)'
;MSDLARILHPDIMYRLETQTRKRTKLTIRATTNGVRPAQTCGHKEERDVIRPYAVLYMSYAGRPLNKVKFESALQIRSVVQQVSLTLAVGEAALEFEHRALTPTHVLVKEALEQVVPFWLDGRALRVDMFGVQVSLVDLSTARMTPAGKPTDFQPVYADLSKLPANKREALGDTFADVYPLISEDLSRFHPWTNMVYLESLTRTLVQTYGGLFANAEDEAERRAWRDVCFWLAEMPHCGSAKQFVLELVAPGVPSTASPYTL
;
A
#
# COMPACT_ATOMS: atom_id res chain seq x y z
N MET A 1 -21.28 -13.56 3.36
CA MET A 1 -20.72 -13.00 4.63
C MET A 1 -19.42 -13.73 5.03
N SER A 2 -18.55 -14.14 4.10
CA SER A 2 -17.58 -15.22 4.43
C SER A 2 -16.20 -15.22 3.78
N ASP A 3 -15.71 -14.14 3.15
CA ASP A 3 -14.34 -14.17 2.60
C ASP A 3 -13.38 -13.13 3.18
N LEU A 4 -13.87 -11.96 3.65
CA LEU A 4 -13.02 -10.96 4.32
C LEU A 4 -12.48 -11.43 5.69
N ALA A 5 -13.20 -12.32 6.39
CA ALA A 5 -12.76 -12.88 7.66
C ALA A 5 -11.68 -13.98 7.51
N ARG A 6 -11.53 -14.56 6.31
CA ARG A 6 -10.53 -15.62 6.03
C ARG A 6 -9.14 -15.06 5.73
N ILE A 7 -9.03 -13.80 5.35
CA ILE A 7 -7.76 -13.12 5.02
C ILE A 7 -6.98 -12.77 6.30
N LEU A 8 -7.66 -12.71 7.44
CA LEU A 8 -7.08 -12.45 8.76
C LEU A 8 -6.80 -13.78 9.48
N HIS A 9 -5.88 -14.59 8.95
CA HIS A 9 -5.42 -15.79 9.65
C HIS A 9 -4.76 -15.41 11.00
N PRO A 10 -5.03 -16.13 12.11
CA PRO A 10 -4.46 -15.82 13.44
C PRO A 10 -2.92 -15.72 13.45
N ASP A 11 -2.22 -16.44 12.57
CA ASP A 11 -0.75 -16.42 12.52
C ASP A 11 -0.16 -15.14 11.92
N ILE A 12 -0.91 -14.42 11.07
CA ILE A 12 -0.52 -13.09 10.59
C ILE A 12 -0.67 -12.06 11.72
N MET A 13 -1.66 -12.26 12.61
CA MET A 13 -1.81 -11.46 13.83
C MET A 13 -0.70 -11.76 14.84
N TYR A 14 -0.31 -13.03 15.02
CA TYR A 14 0.68 -13.43 16.03
C TYR A 14 2.10 -12.92 15.72
N ARG A 15 2.46 -12.78 14.44
CA ARG A 15 3.80 -12.28 14.05
C ARG A 15 3.90 -10.74 14.02
N LEU A 16 2.77 -10.04 14.10
CA LEU A 16 2.70 -8.58 14.30
C LEU A 16 2.56 -8.20 15.79
N GLU A 17 2.31 -9.17 16.68
CA GLU A 17 1.98 -8.92 18.10
C GLU A 17 3.18 -8.50 18.98
N THR A 18 4.42 -8.54 18.48
CA THR A 18 5.58 -8.11 19.28
C THR A 18 5.94 -6.63 19.18
N GLN A 19 5.26 -5.83 18.36
CA GLN A 19 5.47 -4.37 18.37
C GLN A 19 4.15 -3.60 18.31
N THR A 20 3.87 -2.88 19.41
CA THR A 20 2.88 -1.82 19.61
C THR A 20 1.39 -2.18 19.80
N ARG A 21 0.92 -1.92 21.03
CA ARG A 21 -0.49 -1.79 21.42
C ARG A 21 -1.20 -0.71 20.59
N LYS A 22 -2.12 -1.12 19.72
CA LYS A 22 -3.47 -0.55 19.52
C LYS A 22 -4.21 -1.48 18.54
N ARG A 23 -5.09 -2.33 19.06
CA ARG A 23 -5.91 -3.25 18.26
C ARG A 23 -6.73 -2.47 17.22
N THR A 24 -6.44 -2.66 15.93
CA THR A 24 -7.37 -2.32 14.86
C THR A 24 -8.58 -3.24 14.98
N LYS A 25 -9.68 -2.76 15.55
CA LYS A 25 -10.91 -3.52 15.71
C LYS A 25 -11.77 -3.36 14.46
N LEU A 26 -11.71 -4.32 13.54
CA LEU A 26 -12.67 -4.42 12.45
C LEU A 26 -14.06 -4.74 13.04
N THR A 27 -14.96 -3.76 13.04
CA THR A 27 -16.33 -3.96 13.53
C THR A 27 -17.29 -3.88 12.35
N ILE A 28 -17.66 -5.04 11.79
CA ILE A 28 -18.72 -5.13 10.78
C ILE A 28 -20.06 -5.22 11.53
N ARG A 29 -20.82 -4.12 11.57
CA ARG A 29 -22.21 -4.14 12.09
C ARG A 29 -23.16 -4.23 10.92
N ALA A 30 -23.83 -5.37 10.77
CA ALA A 30 -25.06 -5.46 9.98
C ALA A 30 -26.23 -5.07 10.89
N THR A 31 -26.84 -3.90 10.67
CA THR A 31 -28.06 -3.51 11.39
C THR A 31 -29.27 -4.14 10.74
N THR A 32 -29.89 -5.12 11.39
CA THR A 32 -31.26 -5.57 11.09
C THR A 32 -32.14 -5.14 12.27
N ASN A 33 -32.62 -3.89 12.25
CA ASN A 33 -33.55 -3.45 13.29
C ASN A 33 -34.95 -3.94 12.95
N GLY A 34 -35.43 -4.93 13.69
CA GLY A 34 -36.84 -5.33 13.68
C GLY A 34 -37.70 -4.22 14.28
N VAL A 35 -38.57 -3.61 13.48
CA VAL A 35 -39.57 -2.63 13.91
C VAL A 35 -40.95 -3.28 13.81
N ARG A 36 -41.73 -3.25 14.89
CA ARG A 36 -43.12 -3.73 14.95
C ARG A 36 -44.03 -2.80 14.12
N PRO A 37 -45.10 -3.30 13.48
CA PRO A 37 -45.90 -2.48 12.57
C PRO A 37 -46.81 -1.54 13.38
N ALA A 38 -46.76 -0.25 13.05
CA ALA A 38 -47.79 0.72 13.41
C ALA A 38 -48.76 0.89 12.24
N GLN A 39 -50.06 1.02 12.56
CA GLN A 39 -51.18 1.06 11.62
C GLN A 39 -51.19 2.32 10.73
N THR A 40 -51.52 2.05 9.46
CA THR A 40 -51.97 2.86 8.32
C THR A 40 -52.33 4.35 8.50
N CYS A 41 -51.77 5.20 7.65
CA CYS A 41 -52.51 6.24 6.93
C CYS A 41 -51.82 6.53 5.58
N GLY A 42 -52.61 6.69 4.51
CA GLY A 42 -52.14 6.69 3.13
C GLY A 42 -51.31 7.90 2.75
N HIS A 43 -50.02 7.68 2.54
CA HIS A 43 -49.14 8.49 1.69
C HIS A 43 -48.16 7.54 1.01
N LYS A 44 -47.75 7.88 -0.23
CA LYS A 44 -46.81 7.11 -1.07
C LYS A 44 -45.78 6.39 -0.20
N GLU A 45 -45.70 5.07 -0.33
CA GLU A 45 -44.64 4.26 0.28
C GLU A 45 -43.28 4.79 -0.18
N GLU A 46 -42.75 5.75 0.56
CA GLU A 46 -41.32 6.03 0.60
C GLU A 46 -40.72 4.77 1.22
N ARG A 47 -40.31 3.84 0.37
CA ARG A 47 -39.47 2.74 0.79
C ARG A 47 -38.22 3.38 1.36
N ASP A 48 -38.17 3.49 2.68
CA ASP A 48 -36.94 3.58 3.45
C ASP A 48 -36.17 2.28 3.15
N VAL A 49 -35.50 2.26 2.01
CA VAL A 49 -34.66 1.16 1.59
C VAL A 49 -33.51 1.15 2.59
N ILE A 50 -33.57 0.24 3.55
CA ILE A 50 -32.45 -0.07 4.44
C ILE A 50 -31.27 -0.44 3.54
N ARG A 51 -30.38 0.51 3.29
CA ARG A 51 -29.14 0.28 2.55
C ARG A 51 -28.13 -0.28 3.55
N PRO A 52 -27.60 -1.49 3.33
CA PRO A 52 -26.54 -2.00 4.18
C PRO A 52 -25.27 -1.17 3.97
N TYR A 53 -24.63 -0.76 5.06
CA TYR A 53 -23.34 -0.06 5.05
C TYR A 53 -22.28 -0.92 5.72
N ALA A 54 -21.05 -0.86 5.21
CA ALA A 54 -19.87 -1.38 5.88
C ALA A 54 -19.06 -0.20 6.45
N VAL A 55 -18.70 -0.26 7.73
CA VAL A 55 -17.88 0.76 8.39
C VAL A 55 -16.56 0.14 8.79
N LEU A 56 -15.48 0.63 8.19
CA LEU A 56 -14.11 0.24 8.51
C LEU A 56 -13.51 1.28 9.46
N TYR A 57 -13.35 0.92 10.75
CA TYR A 57 -12.70 1.78 11.72
C TYR A 57 -11.19 1.52 11.72
N MET A 58 -10.41 2.53 11.33
CA MET A 58 -8.97 2.45 11.15
C MET A 58 -8.26 3.62 11.86
N SER A 59 -6.97 3.44 12.14
CA SER A 59 -6.11 4.49 12.68
C SER A 59 -6.03 5.68 11.72
N TYR A 60 -5.97 6.90 12.27
CA TYR A 60 -5.62 8.06 11.45
C TYR A 60 -4.18 7.94 10.94
N ALA A 61 -4.03 7.92 9.62
CA ALA A 61 -2.76 7.73 8.93
C ALA A 61 -2.23 9.01 8.27
N GLY A 62 -2.88 10.16 8.53
CA GLY A 62 -2.44 11.45 8.01
C GLY A 62 -3.25 11.94 6.82
N ARG A 63 -2.60 12.68 5.94
CA ARG A 63 -3.20 13.29 4.75
C ARG A 63 -2.61 12.66 3.48
N PRO A 64 -3.35 12.67 2.36
CA PRO A 64 -2.84 12.19 1.07
C PRO A 64 -1.53 12.88 0.67
N LEU A 65 -0.62 12.13 0.05
CA LEU A 65 0.72 12.58 -0.36
C LEU A 65 0.69 13.85 -1.20
N ASN A 66 -0.29 13.96 -2.12
CA ASN A 66 -0.48 15.17 -2.94
C ASN A 66 -0.97 16.41 -2.18
N LYS A 67 -1.28 16.27 -0.88
CA LYS A 67 -1.64 17.38 0.04
C LYS A 67 -0.54 17.66 1.06
N VAL A 68 0.58 16.95 0.99
CA VAL A 68 1.75 17.14 1.86
C VAL A 68 2.74 18.05 1.14
N LYS A 69 3.31 18.98 1.88
CA LYS A 69 4.47 19.76 1.44
C LYS A 69 5.70 19.19 2.14
N PHE A 70 6.70 18.79 1.36
CA PHE A 70 7.98 18.36 1.89
C PHE A 70 8.93 19.54 1.95
N GLU A 71 9.64 19.65 3.06
CA GLU A 71 10.62 20.72 3.31
C GLU A 71 12.06 20.22 3.06
N SER A 72 12.22 18.91 2.84
CA SER A 72 13.51 18.24 2.69
C SER A 72 13.42 17.09 1.68
N ALA A 73 14.47 16.91 0.89
CA ALA A 73 14.67 15.75 0.03
C ALA A 73 14.84 14.46 0.84
N LEU A 74 15.33 14.53 2.09
CA LEU A 74 15.39 13.37 2.99
C LEU A 74 13.99 12.83 3.30
N GLN A 75 12.99 13.70 3.46
CA GLN A 75 11.59 13.29 3.63
C GLN A 75 11.06 12.59 2.38
N ILE A 76 11.32 13.16 1.20
CA ILE A 76 10.89 12.56 -0.08
C ILE A 76 11.54 11.19 -0.27
N ARG A 77 12.85 11.10 -0.03
CA ARG A 77 13.58 9.83 -0.05
C ARG A 77 12.96 8.82 0.91
N SER A 78 12.69 9.22 2.15
CA SER A 78 12.04 8.35 3.14
C SER A 78 10.68 7.85 2.67
N VAL A 79 9.85 8.72 2.06
CA VAL A 79 8.56 8.32 1.51
C VAL A 79 8.72 7.25 0.44
N VAL A 80 9.60 7.47 -0.55
CA VAL A 80 9.85 6.50 -1.62
C VAL A 80 10.36 5.18 -1.03
N GLN A 81 11.27 5.22 -0.05
CA GLN A 81 11.76 4.01 0.64
C GLN A 81 10.64 3.27 1.37
N GLN A 82 9.83 3.96 2.18
CA GLN A 82 8.75 3.36 2.96
C GLN A 82 7.68 2.74 2.06
N VAL A 83 7.30 3.40 0.96
CA VAL A 83 6.36 2.84 -0.04
C VAL A 83 6.96 1.58 -0.65
N SER A 84 8.20 1.65 -1.13
CA SER A 84 8.89 0.53 -1.79
C SER A 84 9.01 -0.70 -0.88
N LEU A 85 9.39 -0.48 0.38
CA LEU A 85 9.48 -1.55 1.39
C LEU A 85 8.11 -2.12 1.77
N THR A 86 7.08 -1.28 1.85
CA THR A 86 5.70 -1.76 2.11
C THR A 86 5.23 -2.66 0.98
N LEU A 87 5.48 -2.27 -0.28
CA LEU A 87 5.17 -3.10 -1.45
C LEU A 87 5.99 -4.39 -1.46
N ALA A 88 7.30 -4.32 -1.22
CA ALA A 88 8.19 -5.49 -1.17
C ALA A 88 7.78 -6.52 -0.10
N VAL A 89 7.44 -6.05 1.11
CA VAL A 89 6.93 -6.91 2.17
C VAL A 89 5.58 -7.51 1.80
N GLY A 90 4.69 -6.73 1.18
CA GLY A 90 3.43 -7.21 0.65
C GLY A 90 3.61 -8.29 -0.42
N GLU A 91 4.53 -8.09 -1.37
CA GLU A 91 4.86 -9.07 -2.40
C GLU A 91 5.37 -10.38 -1.79
N ALA A 92 6.30 -10.29 -0.82
CA ALA A 92 6.89 -11.46 -0.18
C ALA A 92 5.88 -12.23 0.68
N ALA A 93 5.04 -11.53 1.44
CA ALA A 93 4.13 -12.15 2.40
C ALA A 93 2.79 -12.56 1.78
N LEU A 94 2.33 -11.84 0.75
CA LEU A 94 0.95 -11.92 0.26
C LEU A 94 0.86 -11.92 -1.27
N GLU A 95 1.97 -12.04 -2.02
CA GLU A 95 1.96 -11.87 -3.48
C GLU A 95 1.12 -10.63 -3.88
N PHE A 96 1.33 -9.54 -3.15
CA PHE A 96 0.46 -8.37 -3.17
C PHE A 96 0.69 -7.50 -4.40
N GLU A 97 -0.39 -7.03 -5.01
CA GLU A 97 -0.41 -5.94 -5.98
C GLU A 97 -1.43 -4.88 -5.57
N HIS A 98 -1.07 -3.60 -5.61
CA HIS A 98 -2.02 -2.52 -5.30
C HIS A 98 -2.98 -2.23 -6.47
N ARG A 99 -2.44 -2.24 -7.70
CA ARG A 99 -3.15 -2.07 -8.99
C ARG A 99 -3.86 -0.73 -9.26
N ALA A 100 -3.74 0.26 -8.39
CA ALA A 100 -4.15 1.63 -8.68
C ALA A 100 -3.41 2.64 -7.78
N LEU A 101 -2.15 2.38 -7.43
CA LEU A 101 -1.43 3.21 -6.46
C LEU A 101 -1.13 4.59 -7.07
N THR A 102 -1.58 5.63 -6.38
CA THR A 102 -1.35 7.04 -6.77
C THR A 102 -0.99 7.85 -5.51
N PRO A 103 -0.57 9.12 -5.65
CA PRO A 103 -0.37 9.99 -4.49
C PRO A 103 -1.59 10.17 -3.58
N THR A 104 -2.82 9.85 -4.02
CA THR A 104 -4.00 9.90 -3.14
C THR A 104 -4.13 8.66 -2.24
N HIS A 105 -3.48 7.56 -2.61
CA HIS A 105 -3.48 6.28 -1.89
C HIS A 105 -2.29 6.12 -0.93
N VAL A 106 -1.40 7.11 -0.89
CA VAL A 106 -0.30 7.19 0.07
C VAL A 106 -0.65 8.27 1.09
N LEU A 107 -0.91 7.87 2.33
CA LEU A 107 -1.13 8.81 3.43
C LEU A 107 0.18 9.06 4.17
N VAL A 108 0.40 10.32 4.54
CA VAL A 108 1.57 10.75 5.28
C VAL A 108 1.13 11.52 6.52
N LYS A 109 1.73 11.17 7.65
CA LYS A 109 1.63 11.91 8.91
C LYS A 109 3.02 12.14 9.49
N GLU A 110 3.08 12.97 10.51
CA GLU A 110 4.29 13.15 11.31
C GLU A 110 4.68 11.83 11.99
N ALA A 111 5.96 11.47 11.87
CA ALA A 111 6.53 10.31 12.53
C ALA A 111 6.93 10.66 13.96
N LEU A 112 6.50 9.84 14.92
CA LEU A 112 6.90 9.97 16.33
C LEU A 112 8.24 9.30 16.62
N GLU A 113 8.60 8.30 15.82
CA GLU A 113 9.87 7.59 15.91
C GLU A 113 10.85 8.13 14.85
N GLN A 114 12.14 7.94 15.06
CA GLN A 114 13.17 8.36 14.10
C GLN A 114 13.41 7.32 13.00
N VAL A 115 13.16 6.05 13.31
CA VAL A 115 13.46 4.91 12.44
C VAL A 115 12.31 3.92 12.49
N VAL A 116 11.92 3.36 11.35
CA VAL A 116 10.93 2.27 11.27
C VAL A 116 11.61 0.96 10.82
N PRO A 117 11.34 -0.18 11.49
CA PRO A 117 11.83 -1.48 11.07
C PRO A 117 10.92 -2.12 10.02
N PHE A 118 11.53 -2.76 9.03
CA PHE A 118 10.89 -3.65 8.07
C PHE A 118 11.54 -5.04 8.13
N TRP A 119 10.74 -6.07 7.86
CA TRP A 119 11.21 -7.46 7.79
C TRP A 119 10.92 -8.03 6.41
N LEU A 120 11.98 -8.31 5.63
CA LEU A 120 11.87 -8.81 4.26
C LEU A 120 12.80 -9.99 4.08
N ASP A 121 12.26 -11.14 3.68
CA ASP A 121 13.01 -12.39 3.47
C ASP A 121 13.97 -12.73 4.64
N GLY A 122 13.48 -12.57 5.87
CA GLY A 122 14.22 -12.84 7.12
C GLY A 122 15.24 -11.77 7.51
N ARG A 123 15.38 -10.70 6.72
CA ARG A 123 16.31 -9.58 7.00
C ARG A 123 15.57 -8.42 7.67
N ALA A 124 16.15 -7.91 8.76
CA ALA A 124 15.73 -6.66 9.38
C ALA A 124 16.33 -5.48 8.59
N LEU A 125 15.47 -4.63 8.04
CA LEU A 125 15.83 -3.40 7.34
C LEU A 125 15.34 -2.22 8.18
N ARG A 126 16.15 -1.16 8.27
CA ARG A 126 15.82 0.04 9.06
C ARG A 126 15.79 1.25 8.14
N VAL A 127 14.71 2.03 8.23
CA VAL A 127 14.52 3.24 7.42
C VAL A 127 14.42 4.43 8.33
N ASP A 128 15.28 5.42 8.10
CA ASP A 128 15.17 6.73 8.75
C ASP A 128 13.91 7.44 8.23
N MET A 129 13.03 7.83 9.17
CA MET A 129 11.73 8.40 8.84
C MET A 129 11.79 9.88 8.50
N PHE A 130 12.83 10.61 8.95
CA PHE A 130 12.97 12.06 8.73
C PHE A 130 11.69 12.85 9.07
N GLY A 131 10.99 12.44 10.13
CA GLY A 131 9.75 13.07 10.59
C GLY A 131 8.49 12.71 9.78
N VAL A 132 8.56 11.80 8.80
CA VAL A 132 7.41 11.37 7.99
C VAL A 132 7.14 9.87 8.09
N GLN A 133 5.88 9.51 8.34
CA GLN A 133 5.42 8.12 8.35
C GLN A 133 4.38 7.91 7.25
N VAL A 134 4.60 6.88 6.44
CA VAL A 134 3.75 6.52 5.30
C VAL A 134 2.76 5.40 5.65
N SER A 135 1.58 5.42 5.02
CA SER A 135 0.67 4.28 4.98
C SER A 135 0.01 4.16 3.62
N LEU A 136 0.02 2.95 3.05
CA LEU A 136 -0.75 2.64 1.84
C LEU A 136 -2.19 2.36 2.22
N VAL A 137 -3.13 2.95 1.48
CA VAL A 137 -4.57 2.76 1.69
C VAL A 137 -5.27 2.42 0.38
N ASP A 138 -6.58 2.19 0.49
CA ASP A 138 -7.46 1.83 -0.62
C ASP A 138 -6.99 0.57 -1.36
N LEU A 139 -7.38 -0.58 -0.82
CA LEU A 139 -7.08 -1.88 -1.42
C LEU A 139 -8.21 -2.36 -2.34
N SER A 140 -9.09 -1.45 -2.80
CA SER A 140 -10.29 -1.81 -3.56
C SER A 140 -10.00 -2.37 -4.95
N THR A 141 -8.80 -2.14 -5.48
CA THR A 141 -8.30 -2.69 -6.75
C THR A 141 -7.25 -3.80 -6.57
N ALA A 142 -6.84 -4.07 -5.33
CA ALA A 142 -5.69 -4.89 -5.04
C ALA A 142 -5.91 -6.38 -5.37
N ARG A 143 -4.79 -7.10 -5.47
CA ARG A 143 -4.73 -8.57 -5.53
C ARG A 143 -3.77 -9.07 -4.46
N MET A 144 -4.15 -10.14 -3.78
CA MET A 144 -3.30 -10.78 -2.77
C MET A 144 -3.63 -12.26 -2.60
N THR A 145 -2.61 -13.02 -2.24
CA THR A 145 -2.74 -14.41 -1.82
C THR A 145 -1.71 -14.72 -0.73
N PRO A 146 -2.12 -15.10 0.50
CA PRO A 146 -1.19 -15.33 1.60
C PRO A 146 -0.10 -16.36 1.31
N ALA A 147 1.13 -16.11 1.77
CA ALA A 147 2.18 -17.11 1.78
C ALA A 147 1.82 -18.27 2.73
N GLY A 148 2.19 -19.50 2.37
CA GLY A 148 1.86 -20.70 3.18
C GLY A 148 0.38 -21.10 3.15
N LYS A 149 -0.40 -20.56 2.21
CA LYS A 149 -1.80 -20.92 2.00
C LYS A 149 -1.98 -22.41 1.66
N PRO A 150 -3.13 -23.02 2.01
CA PRO A 150 -3.53 -24.31 1.48
C PRO A 150 -3.56 -24.32 -0.06
N THR A 151 -3.34 -25.47 -0.66
CA THR A 151 -3.26 -25.66 -2.13
C THR A 151 -4.52 -25.24 -2.89
N ASP A 152 -5.68 -25.24 -2.23
CA ASP A 152 -6.98 -24.85 -2.79
C ASP A 152 -7.33 -23.37 -2.60
N PHE A 153 -6.50 -22.61 -1.87
CA PHE A 153 -6.76 -21.20 -1.60
C PHE A 153 -6.71 -20.37 -2.88
N GLN A 154 -7.82 -19.70 -3.17
CA GLN A 154 -7.94 -18.81 -4.33
C GLN A 154 -7.43 -17.40 -4.01
N PRO A 155 -6.73 -16.73 -4.95
CA PRO A 155 -6.39 -15.31 -4.82
C PRO A 155 -7.60 -14.45 -4.50
N VAL A 156 -7.41 -13.47 -3.61
CA VAL A 156 -8.38 -12.41 -3.36
C VAL A 156 -8.01 -11.24 -4.26
N TYR A 157 -8.91 -10.87 -5.16
CA TYR A 157 -8.70 -9.76 -6.07
C TYR A 157 -10.01 -9.05 -6.39
N ALA A 158 -9.90 -7.79 -6.79
CA ALA A 158 -11.02 -7.05 -7.34
C ALA A 158 -11.27 -7.47 -8.80
N ASP A 159 -12.51 -7.81 -9.13
CA ASP A 159 -12.90 -8.06 -10.52
C ASP A 159 -13.06 -6.72 -11.27
N LEU A 160 -11.93 -6.19 -11.73
CA LEU A 160 -11.83 -4.90 -12.40
C LEU A 160 -12.58 -4.88 -13.75
N SER A 161 -12.87 -6.04 -14.34
CA SER A 161 -13.65 -6.14 -15.58
C SER A 161 -15.09 -5.66 -15.42
N LYS A 162 -15.61 -5.71 -14.18
CA LYS A 162 -16.96 -5.27 -13.83
C LYS A 162 -17.04 -3.78 -13.50
N LEU A 163 -15.92 -3.06 -13.51
CA LEU A 163 -15.92 -1.62 -13.25
C LEU A 163 -16.52 -0.86 -14.44
N PRO A 164 -17.53 0.00 -14.20
CA PRO A 164 -18.03 0.94 -15.20
C PRO A 164 -16.91 1.78 -15.82
N ALA A 165 -17.05 2.16 -17.09
CA ALA A 165 -16.02 2.91 -17.83
C ALA A 165 -15.57 4.19 -17.10
N ASN A 166 -16.52 4.99 -16.61
CA ASN A 166 -16.23 6.21 -15.85
C ASN A 166 -15.44 5.94 -14.55
N LYS A 167 -15.61 4.78 -13.92
CA LYS A 167 -14.80 4.40 -12.75
C LYS A 167 -13.40 3.95 -13.15
N ARG A 168 -13.25 3.27 -14.29
CA ARG A 168 -11.94 2.87 -14.83
C ARG A 168 -11.13 4.09 -15.26
N GLU A 169 -11.77 5.06 -15.92
CA GLU A 169 -11.16 6.34 -16.26
C GLU A 169 -10.67 7.09 -15.02
N ALA A 170 -11.43 7.06 -13.92
CA ALA A 170 -11.04 7.70 -12.66
C ALA A 170 -9.82 7.05 -11.96
N LEU A 171 -9.40 5.85 -12.37
CA LEU A 171 -8.19 5.20 -11.84
C LEU A 171 -6.90 5.76 -12.48
N GLY A 172 -7.02 6.58 -13.53
CA GLY A 172 -5.94 7.35 -14.13
C GLY A 172 -5.16 6.63 -15.24
N ASP A 173 -4.24 7.36 -15.86
CA ASP A 173 -3.53 6.93 -17.08
C ASP A 173 -2.69 5.67 -16.84
N THR A 174 -1.98 5.58 -15.72
CA THR A 174 -1.20 4.39 -15.36
C THR A 174 -2.08 3.14 -15.28
N PHE A 175 -3.34 3.27 -14.81
CA PHE A 175 -4.28 2.15 -14.84
C PHE A 175 -4.69 1.77 -16.26
N ALA A 176 -4.93 2.77 -17.12
CA ALA A 176 -5.28 2.54 -18.53
C ALA A 176 -4.17 1.80 -19.30
N ASP A 177 -2.90 2.03 -18.95
CA ASP A 177 -1.75 1.33 -19.52
C ASP A 177 -1.58 -0.09 -18.97
N VAL A 178 -1.75 -0.27 -17.66
CA VAL A 178 -1.52 -1.56 -16.98
C VAL A 178 -2.66 -2.54 -17.19
N TYR A 179 -3.92 -2.08 -17.10
CA TYR A 179 -5.08 -2.96 -17.07
C TYR A 179 -5.18 -3.91 -18.28
N PRO A 180 -5.01 -3.46 -19.54
CA PRO A 180 -5.06 -4.36 -20.69
C PRO A 180 -4.08 -5.53 -20.57
N LEU A 181 -2.88 -5.30 -20.02
CA LEU A 181 -1.80 -6.29 -19.89
C LEU A 181 -2.08 -7.38 -18.84
N ILE A 182 -3.00 -7.14 -17.91
CA ILE A 182 -3.37 -8.09 -16.84
C ILE A 182 -4.84 -8.56 -16.96
N SER A 183 -5.60 -8.01 -17.90
CA SER A 183 -7.04 -8.19 -17.99
C SER A 183 -7.49 -9.61 -18.38
N GLU A 184 -6.62 -10.39 -19.01
CA GLU A 184 -6.89 -11.80 -19.34
C GLU A 184 -7.07 -12.68 -18.08
N ASP A 185 -6.29 -12.42 -17.02
CA ASP A 185 -6.38 -13.14 -15.75
C ASP A 185 -5.99 -12.25 -14.56
N LEU A 186 -7.00 -11.61 -13.97
CA LEU A 186 -6.83 -10.75 -12.80
C LEU A 186 -6.45 -11.51 -11.52
N SER A 187 -6.56 -12.85 -11.49
CA SER A 187 -6.16 -13.65 -10.32
C SER A 187 -4.66 -13.87 -10.25
N ARG A 188 -3.98 -13.81 -11.40
CA ARG A 188 -2.55 -14.02 -11.53
C ARG A 188 -1.75 -12.92 -10.83
N PHE A 189 -0.60 -13.30 -10.28
CA PHE A 189 0.33 -12.37 -9.65
C PHE A 189 1.28 -11.76 -10.68
N HIS A 190 1.29 -10.43 -10.73
CA HIS A 190 2.13 -9.62 -11.61
C HIS A 190 2.88 -8.55 -10.81
N PRO A 191 3.98 -8.88 -10.10
CA PRO A 191 4.67 -7.94 -9.20
C PRO A 191 5.21 -6.68 -9.92
N TRP A 192 5.47 -6.77 -11.22
CA TRP A 192 5.90 -5.63 -12.03
C TRP A 192 4.87 -4.49 -12.04
N THR A 193 3.58 -4.76 -11.79
CA THR A 193 2.56 -3.71 -11.71
C THR A 193 2.86 -2.74 -10.57
N ASN A 194 3.33 -3.24 -9.41
CA ASN A 194 3.76 -2.39 -8.30
C ASN A 194 4.90 -1.46 -8.70
N MET A 195 5.83 -1.92 -9.55
CA MET A 195 6.94 -1.09 -10.03
C MET A 195 6.45 0.03 -10.95
N VAL A 196 5.50 -0.25 -11.85
CA VAL A 196 4.91 0.78 -12.72
C VAL A 196 4.21 1.87 -11.91
N TYR A 197 3.43 1.50 -10.88
CA TYR A 197 2.78 2.50 -10.04
C TYR A 197 3.76 3.25 -9.13
N LEU A 198 4.79 2.58 -8.59
CA LEU A 198 5.85 3.21 -7.80
C LEU A 198 6.66 4.20 -8.64
N GLU A 199 6.94 3.86 -9.89
CA GLU A 199 7.60 4.72 -10.88
C GLU A 199 6.76 5.97 -11.17
N SER A 200 5.47 5.81 -11.49
CA SER A 200 4.53 6.92 -11.69
C SER A 200 4.42 7.85 -10.47
N LEU A 201 4.33 7.27 -9.26
CA LEU A 201 4.32 8.04 -8.01
C LEU A 201 5.63 8.81 -7.80
N THR A 202 6.78 8.16 -8.00
CA THR A 202 8.10 8.76 -7.81
C THR A 202 8.36 9.85 -8.86
N ARG A 203 7.92 9.63 -10.10
CA ARG A 203 7.96 10.63 -11.17
C ARG A 203 7.18 11.88 -10.80
N THR A 204 6.00 11.73 -10.21
CA THR A 204 5.19 12.86 -9.72
C THR A 204 5.94 13.67 -8.65
N LEU A 205 6.61 12.99 -7.71
CA LEU A 205 7.45 13.66 -6.69
C LEU A 205 8.63 14.39 -7.33
N VAL A 206 9.34 13.76 -8.26
CA VAL A 206 10.48 14.37 -8.98
C VAL A 206 10.05 15.61 -9.77
N GLN A 207 8.92 15.54 -10.48
CA GLN A 207 8.37 16.68 -11.22
C GLN A 207 7.95 17.83 -10.29
N THR A 208 7.39 17.50 -9.12
CA THR A 208 6.89 18.52 -8.17
C THR A 208 8.03 19.23 -7.45
N TYR A 209 9.08 18.50 -7.05
CA TYR A 209 10.14 19.00 -6.16
C TYR A 209 11.50 19.21 -6.85
N GLY A 210 11.62 18.90 -8.14
CA GLY A 210 12.89 19.02 -8.88
C GLY A 210 13.49 20.42 -8.85
N GLY A 211 12.66 21.46 -8.99
CA GLY A 211 13.14 22.85 -8.90
C GLY A 211 13.66 23.24 -7.51
N LEU A 212 13.24 22.55 -6.45
CA LEU A 212 13.62 22.85 -5.07
C LEU A 212 14.92 22.14 -4.66
N PHE A 213 15.09 20.86 -5.04
CA PHE A 213 16.18 20.03 -4.52
C PHE A 213 17.25 19.66 -5.54
N ALA A 214 17.10 19.99 -6.83
CA ALA A 214 18.11 19.69 -7.84
C ALA A 214 19.49 20.29 -7.52
N ASN A 215 19.52 21.47 -6.88
CA ASN A 215 20.75 22.20 -6.57
C ASN A 215 20.90 22.43 -5.06
N ALA A 216 20.45 21.50 -4.21
CA ALA A 216 20.56 21.64 -2.76
C ALA A 216 22.02 21.90 -2.32
N GLU A 217 22.22 22.88 -1.44
CA GLU A 217 23.54 23.24 -0.91
C GLU A 217 24.04 22.23 0.14
N ASP A 218 23.12 21.69 0.94
CA ASP A 218 23.42 20.64 1.90
C ASP A 218 23.73 19.30 1.19
N GLU A 219 24.80 18.64 1.61
CA GLU A 219 25.26 17.38 1.00
C GLU A 219 24.28 16.22 1.25
N ALA A 220 23.67 16.14 2.43
CA ALA A 220 22.72 15.08 2.74
C ALA A 220 21.44 15.24 1.91
N GLU A 221 20.94 16.47 1.77
CA GLU A 221 19.83 16.80 0.87
C GLU A 221 20.14 16.45 -0.58
N ARG A 222 21.31 16.86 -1.09
CA ARG A 222 21.73 16.59 -2.46
C ARG A 222 21.88 15.10 -2.74
N ARG A 223 22.50 14.36 -1.82
CA ARG A 223 22.62 12.90 -1.91
C ARG A 223 21.25 12.23 -1.88
N ALA A 224 20.37 12.68 -1.00
CA ALA A 224 19.02 12.12 -0.90
C ALA A 224 18.22 12.33 -2.19
N TRP A 225 18.32 13.53 -2.78
CA TRP A 225 17.71 13.83 -4.05
C TRP A 225 18.29 12.99 -5.21
N ARG A 226 19.62 12.82 -5.24
CA ARG A 226 20.30 11.96 -6.22
C ARG A 226 19.82 10.50 -6.12
N ASP A 227 19.66 9.97 -4.91
CA ASP A 227 19.13 8.62 -4.70
C ASP A 227 17.73 8.48 -5.31
N VAL A 228 16.83 9.44 -5.05
CA VAL A 228 15.45 9.41 -5.59
C VAL A 228 15.45 9.47 -7.13
N CYS A 229 16.25 10.35 -7.73
CA CYS A 229 16.37 10.45 -9.19
C CYS A 229 16.97 9.18 -9.80
N PHE A 230 17.99 8.60 -9.16
CA PHE A 230 18.60 7.34 -9.58
C PHE A 230 17.58 6.20 -9.51
N TRP A 231 16.88 6.06 -8.40
CA TRP A 231 15.83 5.05 -8.25
C TRP A 231 14.73 5.18 -9.30
N LEU A 232 14.27 6.40 -9.59
CA LEU A 232 13.28 6.62 -10.65
C LEU A 232 13.76 6.11 -12.02
N ALA A 233 15.04 6.27 -12.33
CA ALA A 233 15.61 5.77 -13.59
C ALA A 233 15.71 4.23 -13.62
N GLU A 234 15.88 3.59 -12.46
CA GLU A 234 16.04 2.13 -12.35
C GLU A 234 14.72 1.36 -12.18
N MET A 235 13.65 2.00 -11.68
CA MET A 235 12.35 1.34 -11.44
C MET A 235 11.81 0.57 -12.66
N PRO A 236 11.90 1.07 -13.92
CA PRO A 236 11.46 0.31 -15.10
C PRO A 236 12.22 -0.99 -15.37
N HIS A 237 13.44 -1.14 -14.84
CA HIS A 237 14.28 -2.32 -15.01
C HIS A 237 14.05 -3.38 -13.93
N CYS A 238 13.23 -3.08 -12.92
CA CYS A 238 12.94 -3.99 -11.82
C CYS A 238 11.64 -4.76 -12.09
N GLY A 239 11.67 -6.09 -11.92
CA GLY A 239 10.48 -6.93 -12.09
C GLY A 239 9.53 -6.95 -10.88
N SER A 240 9.95 -6.40 -9.73
CA SER A 240 9.19 -6.39 -8.49
C SER A 240 9.72 -5.36 -7.49
N ALA A 241 8.87 -4.89 -6.56
CA ALA A 241 9.32 -4.00 -5.48
C ALA A 241 10.32 -4.69 -4.56
N LYS A 242 10.18 -6.00 -4.36
CA LYS A 242 11.14 -6.82 -3.62
C LYS A 242 12.52 -6.80 -4.26
N GLN A 243 12.62 -7.03 -5.56
CA GLN A 243 13.89 -6.94 -6.29
C GLN A 243 14.49 -5.54 -6.13
N PHE A 244 13.70 -4.50 -6.43
CA PHE A 244 14.11 -3.10 -6.34
C PHE A 244 14.67 -2.76 -4.94
N VAL A 245 13.99 -3.19 -3.88
CA VAL A 245 14.43 -2.94 -2.50
C VAL A 245 15.75 -3.64 -2.18
N LEU A 246 15.86 -4.92 -2.52
CA LEU A 246 17.02 -5.74 -2.17
C LEU A 246 18.28 -5.35 -2.96
N GLU A 247 18.12 -4.81 -4.17
CA GLU A 247 19.22 -4.45 -5.07
C GLU A 247 19.63 -2.97 -4.92
N LEU A 248 18.69 -2.04 -4.75
CA LEU A 248 18.96 -0.61 -4.92
C LEU A 248 18.62 0.27 -3.71
N VAL A 249 17.60 -0.08 -2.92
CA VAL A 249 17.13 0.76 -1.81
C VAL A 249 17.82 0.42 -0.50
N ALA A 250 17.95 -0.87 -0.22
CA ALA A 250 18.57 -1.41 0.98
C ALA A 250 19.43 -2.64 0.63
N PRO A 251 20.46 -2.48 -0.24
CA PRO A 251 21.37 -3.55 -0.57
C PRO A 251 22.01 -4.07 0.72
N GLY A 252 21.80 -5.36 0.99
CA GLY A 252 22.41 -5.99 2.15
C GLY A 252 23.88 -6.19 1.88
N VAL A 253 24.73 -5.89 2.86
CA VAL A 253 26.01 -6.60 2.95
C VAL A 253 25.65 -8.07 3.24
N PRO A 254 26.16 -9.06 2.47
CA PRO A 254 25.87 -10.46 2.73
C PRO A 254 26.25 -10.81 4.17
N SER A 255 25.29 -11.37 4.92
CA SER A 255 25.50 -11.83 6.29
C SER A 255 26.50 -12.98 6.27
N THR A 256 27.74 -12.72 6.67
CA THR A 256 28.75 -13.76 6.96
C THR A 256 28.56 -14.38 8.35
N ALA A 257 27.51 -14.03 9.09
CA ALA A 257 27.22 -14.65 10.37
C ALA A 257 26.30 -15.87 10.18
N SER A 258 26.91 -17.06 10.32
CA SER A 258 26.22 -18.34 10.48
C SER A 258 25.24 -18.29 11.66
N PRO A 259 23.99 -18.79 11.52
CA PRO A 259 23.01 -18.81 12.59
C PRO A 259 23.25 -19.92 13.64
N TYR A 260 24.37 -20.66 13.58
CA TYR A 260 24.70 -21.69 14.56
C TYR A 260 25.91 -21.30 15.40
N THR A 261 25.73 -20.40 16.36
CA THR A 261 26.61 -20.34 17.55
C THR A 261 25.80 -19.83 18.74
N LEU A 262 25.16 -20.76 19.44
CA LEU A 262 25.09 -20.97 20.90
C LEU A 262 23.92 -21.90 21.23
#